data_AF-A0AAV5KWW2-F1
#
_entry.id   AF-A0AAV5KWW2-F1
#
_cell.length_a   1.000
_cell.length_b   1.000
_cell.length_c   1.000
_cell.angle_alpha   90.00
_cell.angle_beta   90.00
_cell.angle_gamma   90.00
#
_symmetry.space_group_name_H-M   'P 1'
#
loop_
_entity.id
_entity.type
_entity.pdbx_description
1 polymer ?
#
loop_
_entity_poly.entity_id
_entity_poly.type
_entity_poly.pdbx_seq_one_letter_code
_entity_poly.pdbx_strand_id
1 'polypeptide(L)'
;MLDFGAPESPVRNRLATALHESIASGAFFGTYCKLDSLYDESGLKQKEKWDELIRDKGSELKDILKTVTFELHVQEPYFTQLKDGLKTIEGRCAVGNYNRITSGAMILFNKCLVLEVQDIHHHSSFSEMLETEGLTKVVPGVQTVEEGVKVYRKFYTEEKEKSNGVLAIFVAKLACQPYLTLARILCGLSYAGIQSLLSRDL
;
A
#
# COMPACT_ATOMS: atom_id res chain seq x y z
N MET A 1 0.88 7.47 -20.40
CA MET A 1 -0.06 6.83 -19.46
C MET A 1 0.12 5.33 -19.66
N LEU A 2 0.96 4.69 -18.85
CA LEU A 2 1.14 3.24 -18.89
C LEU A 2 0.58 2.71 -17.58
N ASP A 3 -0.59 2.12 -17.69
CA ASP A 3 -1.27 1.36 -16.67
C ASP A 3 -0.46 0.08 -16.43
N PHE A 4 0.24 0.01 -15.30
CA PHE A 4 0.90 -1.20 -14.84
C PHE A 4 -0.03 -2.06 -13.97
N GLY A 5 -1.36 -1.86 -14.07
CA GLY A 5 -2.33 -2.81 -13.58
C GLY A 5 -2.11 -4.14 -14.29
N ALA A 6 -1.71 -5.17 -13.56
CA ALA A 6 -1.76 -6.54 -14.06
C ALA A 6 -3.18 -6.78 -14.64
N PRO A 7 -3.32 -7.40 -15.83
CA PRO A 7 -4.60 -7.51 -16.53
C PRO A 7 -5.70 -7.97 -15.58
N GLU A 8 -6.88 -7.36 -15.68
CA GLU A 8 -8.04 -7.75 -14.90
C GLU A 8 -8.30 -9.24 -15.12
N SER A 9 -8.03 -10.03 -14.08
CA SER A 9 -8.32 -11.45 -14.08
C SER A 9 -9.66 -11.62 -13.38
N PRO A 10 -10.67 -12.23 -14.03
CA PRO A 10 -11.93 -12.55 -13.38
C PRO A 10 -11.74 -13.30 -12.06
N VAL A 11 -10.73 -14.19 -12.00
CA VAL A 11 -10.38 -14.94 -10.79
C VAL A 11 -9.85 -14.02 -9.68
N ARG A 12 -8.99 -13.05 -10.01
CA ARG A 12 -8.48 -12.07 -9.03
C ARG A 12 -9.62 -11.24 -8.44
N ASN A 13 -10.53 -10.76 -9.29
CA ASN A 13 -11.65 -9.93 -8.85
C ASN A 13 -12.60 -10.73 -7.95
N ARG A 14 -12.93 -11.97 -8.33
CA ARG A 14 -13.74 -12.87 -7.49
C ARG A 14 -13.10 -13.13 -6.13
N LEU A 15 -11.80 -13.44 -6.11
CA LEU A 15 -11.07 -13.66 -4.86
C LEU A 15 -11.05 -12.41 -3.98
N ALA A 16 -10.78 -11.23 -4.58
CA ALA A 16 -10.77 -9.96 -3.87
C ALA A 16 -12.13 -9.65 -3.24
N THR A 17 -13.22 -9.83 -3.98
CA THR A 17 -14.59 -9.65 -3.47
C THR A 17 -14.88 -10.60 -2.31
N ALA A 18 -14.62 -11.91 -2.48
CA ALA A 18 -14.90 -12.90 -1.45
C ALA A 18 -14.07 -12.68 -0.16
N LEU A 19 -12.80 -12.27 -0.31
CA LEU A 19 -11.96 -11.89 0.83
C LEU A 19 -12.46 -10.62 1.50
N HIS A 20 -12.84 -9.62 0.72
CA HIS A 20 -13.38 -8.37 1.25
C HIS A 20 -14.64 -8.64 2.10
N GLU A 21 -15.57 -9.44 1.61
CA GLU A 21 -16.78 -9.83 2.37
C GLU A 21 -16.46 -10.62 3.64
N SER A 22 -15.52 -11.56 3.54
CA SER A 22 -15.09 -12.37 4.68
C SER A 22 -14.45 -11.49 5.76
N ILE A 23 -13.56 -10.59 5.37
CA ILE A 23 -12.91 -9.63 6.26
C ILE A 23 -13.92 -8.64 6.83
N ALA A 24 -14.86 -8.14 6.01
CA ALA A 24 -15.90 -7.20 6.41
C ALA A 24 -16.77 -7.77 7.53
N SER A 25 -17.21 -9.02 7.38
CA SER A 25 -18.02 -9.75 8.36
C SER A 25 -17.25 -10.32 9.55
N GLY A 26 -15.94 -10.53 9.41
CA GLY A 26 -15.13 -11.24 10.41
C GLY A 26 -15.35 -12.76 10.42
N ALA A 27 -15.93 -13.32 9.35
CA ALA A 27 -16.19 -14.74 9.20
C ALA A 27 -15.83 -15.22 7.79
N PHE A 28 -15.38 -16.46 7.68
CA PHE A 28 -15.09 -17.11 6.40
C PHE A 28 -16.38 -17.56 5.72
N PHE A 29 -16.59 -17.05 4.50
CA PHE A 29 -17.75 -17.40 3.66
C PHE A 29 -17.33 -18.15 2.39
N GLY A 30 -16.72 -19.32 2.49
CA GLY A 30 -16.50 -20.19 1.33
C GLY A 30 -17.68 -21.13 1.07
N THR A 31 -17.89 -21.52 -0.20
CA THR A 31 -18.79 -22.63 -0.51
C THR A 31 -18.07 -23.92 -0.13
N TYR A 32 -18.67 -24.70 0.76
CA TYR A 32 -18.21 -26.07 0.99
C TYR A 32 -18.72 -26.92 -0.16
N CYS A 33 -17.89 -27.15 -1.18
CA CYS A 33 -18.11 -28.22 -2.16
C CYS A 33 -17.92 -29.57 -1.47
N LYS A 34 -18.88 -29.94 -0.63
CA LYS A 34 -19.22 -31.31 -0.22
C LYS A 34 -20.56 -31.24 0.53
N LEU A 35 -21.62 -31.17 -0.25
CA LEU A 35 -23.00 -31.30 0.23
C LEU A 35 -23.34 -32.71 0.76
N ASP A 36 -22.34 -33.58 0.97
CA ASP A 36 -22.51 -34.97 1.44
C ASP A 36 -21.71 -35.31 2.72
N SER A 37 -20.93 -34.40 3.30
CA SER A 37 -20.11 -34.69 4.50
C SER A 37 -20.17 -33.61 5.58
N LEU A 38 -21.32 -32.96 5.76
CA LEU A 38 -21.57 -31.95 6.80
C LEU A 38 -21.48 -32.47 8.26
N TYR A 39 -21.00 -33.71 8.46
CA TYR A 39 -20.85 -34.37 9.76
C TYR A 39 -19.44 -34.97 10.01
N ASP A 40 -18.40 -34.50 9.31
CA ASP A 40 -17.02 -34.82 9.71
C ASP A 40 -16.48 -33.69 10.60
N GLU A 41 -16.15 -34.02 11.87
CA GLU A 41 -15.54 -33.09 12.84
C GLU A 41 -14.31 -32.37 12.27
N SER A 42 -13.61 -32.98 11.32
CA SER A 42 -12.43 -32.41 10.68
C SER A 42 -12.73 -31.13 9.89
N GLY A 43 -13.88 -31.09 9.20
CA GLY A 43 -14.30 -29.95 8.38
C GLY A 43 -14.77 -28.76 9.22
N LEU A 44 -15.50 -29.03 10.30
CA LEU A 44 -15.93 -28.01 11.26
C LEU A 44 -14.73 -27.35 11.95
N LYS A 45 -13.78 -28.16 12.45
CA LYS A 45 -12.54 -27.65 13.06
C LYS A 45 -11.72 -26.81 12.08
N GLN A 46 -11.71 -27.15 10.79
CA GLN A 46 -11.01 -26.37 9.78
C GLN A 46 -11.73 -25.04 9.47
N LYS A 47 -13.06 -25.03 9.44
CA LYS A 47 -13.85 -23.80 9.30
C LYS A 47 -13.56 -22.83 10.44
N GLU A 48 -13.60 -23.31 11.68
CA GLU A 48 -13.36 -22.51 12.88
C GLU A 48 -11.98 -21.85 12.83
N LYS A 49 -10.95 -22.57 12.38
CA LYS A 49 -9.60 -22.01 12.15
C LYS A 49 -9.60 -20.88 11.11
N TRP A 50 -10.34 -21.03 10.02
CA TRP A 50 -10.44 -19.97 9.02
C TRP A 50 -11.24 -18.77 9.52
N ASP A 51 -12.31 -18.99 10.29
CA ASP A 51 -13.09 -17.93 10.93
C ASP A 51 -12.21 -17.14 11.92
N GLU A 52 -11.40 -17.83 12.73
CA GLU A 52 -10.44 -17.20 13.64
C GLU A 52 -9.36 -16.41 12.88
N LEU A 53 -8.78 -17.00 11.85
CA LEU A 53 -7.78 -16.33 11.01
C LEU A 53 -8.34 -15.04 10.37
N ILE A 54 -9.55 -15.12 9.79
CA ILE A 54 -10.20 -13.97 9.15
C ILE A 54 -10.54 -12.90 10.17
N ARG A 55 -11.01 -13.28 11.36
CA ARG A 55 -11.31 -12.34 12.43
C ARG A 55 -10.05 -11.62 12.91
N ASP A 56 -9.02 -12.37 13.29
CA ASP A 56 -7.75 -11.82 13.78
C ASP A 56 -7.06 -10.97 12.71
N LYS A 57 -6.66 -11.58 11.58
CA LYS A 57 -5.89 -10.89 10.55
C LYS A 57 -6.72 -9.90 9.73
N GLY A 58 -8.02 -10.14 9.58
CA GLY A 58 -8.92 -9.16 8.98
C GLY A 58 -9.07 -7.90 9.84
N SER A 59 -9.14 -8.03 11.17
CA SER A 59 -9.14 -6.88 12.06
C SER A 59 -7.81 -6.12 12.02
N GLU A 60 -6.67 -6.82 12.08
CA GLU A 60 -5.33 -6.22 11.94
C GLU A 60 -5.21 -5.42 10.64
N LEU A 61 -5.67 -5.97 9.52
CA LEU A 61 -5.67 -5.29 8.23
C LEU A 61 -6.56 -4.03 8.24
N LYS A 62 -7.78 -4.15 8.78
CA LYS A 62 -8.71 -3.01 8.90
C LYS A 62 -8.09 -1.90 9.75
N ASP A 63 -7.45 -2.24 10.86
CA ASP A 63 -6.88 -1.27 11.77
C ASP A 63 -5.69 -0.54 11.14
N ILE A 64 -4.81 -1.24 10.41
CA ILE A 64 -3.77 -0.59 9.59
C ILE A 64 -4.40 0.40 8.61
N LEU A 65 -5.43 -0.01 7.86
CA LEU A 65 -6.05 0.85 6.84
C LEU A 65 -6.80 2.05 7.46
N LYS A 66 -7.39 1.92 8.65
CA LYS A 66 -8.01 3.05 9.37
C LYS A 66 -7.01 4.13 9.78
N THR A 67 -5.74 3.78 9.97
CA THR A 67 -4.70 4.78 10.31
C THR A 67 -4.28 5.64 9.12
N VAL A 68 -4.58 5.21 7.88
CA VAL A 68 -4.19 5.93 6.67
C VAL A 68 -4.90 7.28 6.61
N THR A 69 -4.12 8.34 6.42
CA THR A 69 -4.59 9.73 6.36
C THR A 69 -4.41 10.34 4.98
N PHE A 70 -3.45 9.83 4.20
CA PHE A 70 -3.18 10.29 2.84
C PHE A 70 -2.91 9.11 1.91
N GLU A 71 -3.32 9.27 0.65
CA GLU A 71 -2.95 8.36 -0.43
C GLU A 71 -2.07 9.11 -1.44
N LEU A 72 -0.92 8.53 -1.78
CA LEU A 72 -0.02 9.07 -2.79
C LEU A 72 0.29 8.03 -3.85
N HIS A 73 0.50 8.50 -5.08
CA HIS A 73 0.98 7.67 -6.17
C HIS A 73 2.41 8.03 -6.56
N VAL A 74 3.28 7.02 -6.68
CA VAL A 74 4.68 7.15 -7.07
C VAL A 74 4.97 6.18 -8.22
N GLN A 75 5.71 6.64 -9.23
CA GLN A 75 6.10 5.81 -10.38
C GLN A 75 7.33 4.96 -10.07
N GLU A 76 7.51 3.87 -10.82
CA GLU A 76 8.79 3.15 -10.83
C GLU A 76 9.90 4.00 -11.43
N PRO A 77 11.16 3.87 -10.96
CA PRO A 77 11.64 2.91 -9.95
C PRO A 77 11.42 3.35 -8.49
N TYR A 78 10.89 4.55 -8.27
CA TYR A 78 10.83 5.17 -6.95
C TYR A 78 9.89 4.45 -5.98
N PHE A 79 8.83 3.81 -6.48
CA PHE A 79 7.96 2.98 -5.65
C PHE A 79 8.72 1.79 -5.07
N THR A 80 9.45 1.03 -5.91
CA THR A 80 10.30 -0.07 -5.42
C THR A 80 11.36 0.43 -4.44
N GLN A 81 11.98 1.58 -4.74
CA GLN A 81 12.98 2.17 -3.84
C GLN A 81 12.40 2.59 -2.48
N LEU A 82 11.16 3.10 -2.42
CA LEU A 82 10.45 3.37 -1.16
C LEU A 82 10.18 2.07 -0.39
N LYS A 83 9.67 1.04 -1.09
CA LYS A 83 9.35 -0.27 -0.51
C LYS A 83 10.58 -0.94 0.12
N ASP A 84 11.73 -0.79 -0.52
CA ASP A 84 13.01 -1.39 -0.12
C ASP A 84 13.80 -0.50 0.85
N GLY A 85 13.32 0.72 1.13
CA GLY A 85 13.95 1.65 2.07
C GLY A 85 15.18 2.38 1.52
N LEU A 86 15.42 2.31 0.21
CA LEU A 86 16.49 3.07 -0.47
C LEU A 86 16.13 4.55 -0.59
N LYS A 87 14.88 4.82 -0.97
CA LYS A 87 14.30 6.17 -0.97
C LYS A 87 13.61 6.37 0.38
N THR A 88 14.04 7.36 1.13
CA THR A 88 13.53 7.66 2.48
C THR A 88 12.87 9.04 2.56
N ILE A 89 12.92 9.81 1.47
CA ILE A 89 12.33 11.14 1.39
C ILE A 89 11.51 11.24 0.10
N GLU A 90 10.23 11.57 0.23
CA GLU A 90 9.34 11.84 -0.88
C GLU A 90 9.19 13.34 -1.12
N GLY A 91 9.76 13.82 -2.23
CA GLY A 91 9.64 15.22 -2.63
C GLY A 91 8.32 15.50 -3.37
N ARG A 92 7.61 16.56 -2.99
CA ARG A 92 6.37 17.02 -3.66
C ARG A 92 6.33 18.54 -3.74
N CYS A 93 5.73 19.10 -4.79
CA CYS A 93 5.40 20.52 -4.77
C CYS A 93 4.33 20.78 -3.70
N ALA A 94 4.48 21.86 -2.91
CA ALA A 94 3.66 22.15 -1.73
C ALA A 94 2.26 22.67 -2.08
N VAL A 95 1.43 21.83 -2.69
CA VAL A 95 0.12 22.21 -3.24
C VAL A 95 -1.04 21.40 -2.66
N GLY A 96 -2.19 22.06 -2.52
CA GLY A 96 -3.45 21.41 -2.15
C GLY A 96 -3.35 20.64 -0.84
N ASN A 97 -3.76 19.38 -0.87
CA ASN A 97 -3.81 18.53 0.33
C ASN A 97 -2.43 18.13 0.87
N TYR A 98 -1.35 18.25 0.08
CA TYR A 98 -0.01 17.90 0.56
C TYR A 98 0.45 18.79 1.72
N ASN A 99 -0.02 20.04 1.77
CA ASN A 99 0.29 20.99 2.85
C ASN A 99 -0.35 20.63 4.20
N ARG A 100 -1.22 19.61 4.22
CA ARG A 100 -1.85 19.10 5.46
C ARG A 100 -1.11 17.89 6.03
N ILE A 101 -0.15 17.34 5.29
CA ILE A 101 0.66 16.22 5.79
C ILE A 101 1.48 16.76 6.98
N THR A 102 1.53 15.99 8.05
CA THR A 102 2.28 16.30 9.27
C THR A 102 3.01 15.05 9.77
N SER A 103 4.03 15.21 10.62
CA SER A 103 4.71 14.09 11.25
C SER A 103 3.73 13.19 12.01
N GLY A 104 3.93 11.88 11.95
CA GLY A 104 3.01 10.85 12.46
C GLY A 104 1.87 10.48 11.51
N ALA A 105 1.70 11.18 10.38
CA ALA A 105 0.72 10.79 9.37
C ALA A 105 1.09 9.46 8.70
N MET A 106 0.09 8.60 8.46
CA MET A 106 0.27 7.38 7.68
C MET A 106 -0.14 7.60 6.22
N ILE A 107 0.81 7.38 5.31
CA ILE A 107 0.61 7.52 3.87
C ILE A 107 0.54 6.14 3.21
N LEU A 108 -0.53 5.91 2.45
CA LEU A 108 -0.68 4.74 1.59
C LEU A 108 -0.18 5.05 0.17
N PHE A 109 1.00 4.51 -0.16
CA PHE A 109 1.59 4.60 -1.49
C PHE A 109 1.08 3.49 -2.40
N ASN A 110 0.65 3.88 -3.61
CA ASN A 110 0.16 2.98 -4.66
C ASN A 110 -0.84 1.93 -4.14
N LYS A 111 -1.69 2.34 -3.19
CA LYS A 111 -2.74 1.51 -2.56
C LYS A 111 -2.24 0.22 -1.88
N CYS A 112 -0.95 0.07 -1.60
CA CYS A 112 -0.43 -1.18 -1.00
C CYS A 112 0.73 -1.05 -0.01
N LEU A 113 1.47 0.06 -0.01
CA LEU A 113 2.58 0.29 0.91
C LEU A 113 2.22 1.41 1.90
N VAL A 114 2.21 1.12 3.20
CA VAL A 114 1.96 2.14 4.22
C VAL A 114 3.28 2.59 4.82
N LEU A 115 3.57 3.89 4.77
CA LEU A 115 4.74 4.49 5.40
C LEU A 115 4.29 5.58 6.38
N GLU A 116 5.02 5.71 7.48
CA GLU A 116 4.81 6.76 8.47
C GLU A 116 5.69 7.97 8.15
N VAL A 117 5.10 9.16 8.18
CA VAL A 117 5.83 10.42 8.05
C VAL A 117 6.61 10.68 9.33
N GLN A 118 7.93 10.69 9.25
CA GLN A 118 8.81 10.98 10.37
C GLN A 118 8.98 12.48 10.56
N ASP A 119 9.14 13.21 9.46
CA ASP A 119 9.34 14.65 9.47
C ASP A 119 8.96 15.28 8.12
N ILE A 120 8.79 16.60 8.09
CA ILE A 120 8.47 17.37 6.89
C ILE A 120 9.26 18.68 6.86
N HIS A 121 10.08 18.84 5.84
CA HIS A 121 10.80 20.08 5.60
C HIS A 121 10.24 20.81 4.38
N HIS A 122 10.20 22.13 4.47
CA HIS A 122 9.80 23.01 3.37
C HIS A 122 11.04 23.66 2.76
N HIS A 123 11.08 23.69 1.43
CA HIS A 123 12.16 24.30 0.66
C HIS A 123 11.58 25.20 -0.43
N SER A 124 12.35 26.19 -0.86
CA SER A 124 11.94 27.11 -1.92
C SER A 124 11.95 26.45 -3.30
N SER A 125 12.77 25.41 -3.50
CA SER A 125 12.94 24.73 -4.79
C SER A 125 13.31 23.25 -4.64
N PHE A 126 13.13 22.46 -5.70
CA PHE A 126 13.62 21.09 -5.74
C PHE A 126 15.16 21.02 -5.72
N SER A 127 15.86 22.01 -6.29
CA SER A 127 17.33 22.05 -6.24
C SER A 127 17.82 22.13 -4.79
N GLU A 128 17.30 23.13 -4.05
CA GLU A 128 17.63 23.34 -2.64
C GLU A 128 17.31 22.10 -1.79
N MET A 129 16.14 21.50 -2.00
CA MET A 129 15.74 20.28 -1.30
C MET A 129 16.71 19.12 -1.59
N LEU A 130 17.12 18.92 -2.84
CA LEU A 130 18.04 17.82 -3.21
C LEU A 130 19.46 18.04 -2.67
N GLU A 131 19.92 19.29 -2.63
CA GLU A 131 21.20 19.68 -2.05
C GLU A 131 21.22 19.50 -0.53
N THR A 132 20.13 19.90 0.13
CA THR A 132 20.03 19.89 1.60
C THR A 132 19.76 18.51 2.16
N GLU A 133 18.76 17.81 1.61
CA GLU A 133 18.28 16.54 2.17
C GLU A 133 19.07 15.32 1.68
N GLY A 134 19.82 15.49 0.60
CA GLY A 134 20.66 14.47 -0.01
C GLY A 134 19.97 13.78 -1.18
N LEU A 135 20.53 13.99 -2.37
CA LEU A 135 20.07 13.43 -3.64
C LEU A 135 19.74 11.94 -3.59
N THR A 136 20.59 11.12 -2.97
CA THR A 136 20.41 9.66 -2.92
C THR A 136 19.23 9.20 -2.07
N LYS A 137 18.83 10.00 -1.06
CA LYS A 137 17.66 9.70 -0.21
C LYS A 137 16.35 10.08 -0.89
N VAL A 138 16.39 11.09 -1.76
CA VAL A 138 15.21 11.65 -2.42
C VAL A 138 14.98 11.02 -3.80
N VAL A 139 16.03 10.91 -4.61
CA VAL A 139 15.99 10.38 -5.99
C VAL A 139 17.14 9.39 -6.21
N PRO A 140 17.09 8.19 -5.59
CA PRO A 140 18.16 7.22 -5.73
C PRO A 140 18.43 6.80 -7.19
N GLY A 141 19.71 6.64 -7.53
CA GLY A 141 20.18 6.23 -8.86
C GLY A 141 20.54 7.39 -9.80
N VAL A 142 20.30 8.62 -9.39
CA VAL A 142 20.71 9.84 -10.11
C VAL A 142 22.06 10.34 -9.58
N GLN A 143 22.88 10.93 -10.46
CA GLN A 143 24.24 11.37 -10.09
C GLN A 143 24.34 12.84 -9.72
N THR A 144 23.48 13.71 -10.30
CA THR A 144 23.55 15.15 -10.05
C THR A 144 22.20 15.76 -9.66
N VAL A 145 22.25 16.94 -9.02
CA VAL A 145 21.05 17.68 -8.61
C VAL A 145 20.23 18.08 -9.83
N GLU A 146 20.86 18.49 -10.93
CA GLU A 146 20.19 18.90 -12.17
C GLU A 146 19.42 17.74 -12.79
N GLU A 147 19.98 16.53 -12.79
CA GLU A 147 19.28 15.32 -13.20
C GLU A 147 18.09 15.02 -12.28
N GLY A 148 18.25 15.21 -10.96
CA GLY A 148 17.19 15.05 -9.99
C GLY A 148 16.04 16.03 -10.21
N VAL A 149 16.34 17.30 -10.47
CA VAL A 149 15.33 18.32 -10.82
C VAL A 149 14.60 17.94 -12.10
N LYS A 150 15.29 17.40 -13.13
CA LYS A 150 14.64 16.94 -14.37
C LYS A 150 13.62 15.83 -14.13
N VAL A 151 13.77 15.01 -13.09
CA VAL A 151 12.74 14.02 -12.70
C VAL A 151 11.46 14.74 -12.28
N TYR A 152 11.56 15.75 -11.42
CA TYR A 152 10.41 16.53 -10.96
C TYR A 152 9.74 17.35 -12.05
N ARG A 153 10.51 17.84 -13.04
CA ARG A 153 10.00 18.58 -14.20
C ARG A 153 9.05 17.78 -15.08
N LYS A 154 9.04 16.44 -14.98
CA LYS A 154 8.04 15.59 -15.63
C LYS A 154 6.64 15.75 -15.03
N PHE A 155 6.54 16.29 -13.81
CA PHE A 155 5.30 16.38 -13.02
C PHE A 155 4.92 17.81 -12.64
N TYR A 156 5.89 18.70 -12.46
CA TYR A 156 5.68 20.07 -11.98
C TYR A 156 6.42 21.09 -12.86
N THR A 157 5.72 22.15 -13.24
CA THR A 157 6.34 23.29 -13.92
C THR A 157 7.15 24.14 -12.93
N GLU A 158 8.10 24.91 -13.43
CA GLU A 158 8.91 25.81 -12.61
C GLU A 158 8.08 26.88 -11.92
N GLU A 159 7.06 27.40 -12.60
CA GLU A 159 6.19 28.44 -12.07
C GLU A 159 5.42 27.91 -10.86
N LYS A 160 4.96 26.65 -10.94
CA LYS A 160 4.23 26.00 -9.85
C LYS A 160 5.14 25.75 -8.65
N GLU A 161 6.37 25.31 -8.89
CA GLU A 161 7.38 25.20 -7.84
C GLU A 161 7.66 26.56 -7.20
N LYS A 162 8.00 27.59 -7.98
CA LYS A 162 8.34 28.93 -7.46
C LYS A 162 7.19 29.55 -6.66
N SER A 163 5.94 29.30 -7.07
CA SER A 163 4.77 29.87 -6.40
C SER A 163 4.42 29.21 -5.08
N ASN A 164 4.83 27.95 -4.86
CA ASN A 164 4.38 27.16 -3.71
C ASN A 164 5.53 26.66 -2.84
N GLY A 165 6.75 26.56 -3.37
CA GLY A 165 7.84 25.78 -2.80
C GLY A 165 7.60 24.27 -2.94
N VAL A 166 8.40 23.52 -2.19
CA VAL A 166 8.39 22.05 -2.18
C VAL A 166 8.46 21.51 -0.76
N LEU A 167 7.99 20.27 -0.61
CA LEU A 167 8.00 19.49 0.61
C LEU A 167 8.97 18.33 0.45
N ALA A 168 9.85 18.14 1.42
CA ALA A 168 10.56 16.89 1.67
C ALA A 168 9.82 16.12 2.76
N ILE A 169 9.15 15.03 2.38
CA ILE A 169 8.38 14.18 3.30
C ILE A 169 9.25 12.99 3.70
N PHE A 170 9.78 12.99 4.92
CA PHE A 170 10.59 11.89 5.43
C PHE A 170 9.68 10.74 5.82
N VAL A 171 10.00 9.54 5.34
CA VAL A 171 9.16 8.37 5.52
C VAL A 171 9.93 7.19 6.07
N ALA A 172 9.30 6.44 6.96
CA ALA A 172 9.82 5.18 7.47
C ALA A 172 8.80 4.05 7.26
N LYS A 173 9.34 2.84 7.11
CA LYS A 173 8.55 1.64 6.91
C LYS A 173 7.97 1.15 8.24
N LEU A 174 6.67 0.87 8.26
CA LEU A 174 6.04 0.20 9.38
C LEU A 174 6.38 -1.29 9.39
N ALA A 175 6.51 -1.86 10.60
CA ALA A 175 6.73 -3.29 10.81
C ALA A 175 5.55 -4.13 10.27
N CYS A 176 4.32 -3.65 10.46
CA CYS A 176 3.12 -4.28 9.93
C CYS A 176 2.68 -3.58 8.64
N GLN A 177 2.50 -4.35 7.57
CA GLN A 177 2.10 -3.84 6.26
C GLN A 177 0.83 -4.56 5.78
N PRO A 178 -0.09 -3.88 5.08
CA PRO A 178 -1.31 -4.51 4.57
C PRO A 178 -1.04 -5.77 3.75
N TYR A 179 0.00 -5.74 2.90
CA TYR A 179 0.37 -6.87 2.07
C TYR A 179 0.90 -8.07 2.87
N LEU A 180 1.54 -7.85 4.04
CA LEU A 180 1.98 -8.94 4.92
C LEU A 180 0.78 -9.59 5.60
N THR A 181 -0.17 -8.79 6.09
CA THR A 181 -1.39 -9.31 6.73
C THR A 181 -2.26 -10.07 5.73
N LEU A 182 -2.41 -9.55 4.50
CA LEU A 182 -3.11 -10.25 3.43
C LEU A 182 -2.39 -11.56 3.04
N ALA A 183 -1.06 -11.56 2.94
CA ALA A 183 -0.30 -12.77 2.67
C ALA A 183 -0.51 -13.83 3.77
N ARG A 184 -0.55 -13.44 5.05
CA ARG A 184 -0.88 -14.35 6.17
C ARG A 184 -2.27 -14.98 6.03
N ILE A 185 -3.28 -14.18 5.64
CA ILE A 185 -4.63 -14.69 5.37
C ILE A 185 -4.58 -15.73 4.24
N LEU A 186 -3.98 -15.38 3.11
CA LEU A 186 -3.90 -16.28 1.94
C LEU A 186 -3.14 -17.58 2.27
N CYS A 187 -2.02 -17.49 2.99
CA CYS A 187 -1.27 -18.65 3.45
C CYS A 187 -2.07 -19.54 4.40
N GLY A 188 -2.79 -18.95 5.36
CA GLY A 188 -3.59 -19.70 6.34
C GLY A 188 -4.86 -20.32 5.75
N LEU A 189 -5.44 -19.70 4.72
CA LEU A 189 -6.53 -20.31 3.95
C LEU A 189 -6.05 -21.52 3.14
N SER A 190 -4.80 -21.51 2.70
CA SER A 190 -4.21 -22.52 1.82
C SER A 190 -4.99 -22.67 0.50
N TYR A 191 -4.64 -23.70 -0.29
CA TYR A 191 -5.39 -24.03 -1.50
C TYR A 191 -6.88 -24.29 -1.21
N ALA A 192 -7.19 -25.05 -0.15
CA ALA A 192 -8.56 -25.46 0.14
C ALA A 192 -9.49 -24.27 0.45
N GLY A 193 -9.03 -23.32 1.26
CA GLY A 193 -9.80 -22.13 1.61
C GLY A 193 -9.96 -21.19 0.41
N ILE A 194 -8.89 -20.97 -0.36
CA ILE A 194 -8.94 -20.14 -1.57
C ILE A 194 -9.91 -20.75 -2.60
N GLN A 195 -9.83 -22.06 -2.83
CA GLN A 195 -10.75 -22.76 -3.74
C GLN A 195 -12.20 -22.61 -3.25
N SER A 196 -12.44 -22.79 -1.95
CA SER A 196 -13.78 -22.64 -1.37
C SER A 196 -14.34 -21.21 -1.52
N LEU A 197 -13.51 -20.17 -1.41
CA LEU A 197 -13.92 -18.78 -1.69
C LEU A 197 -14.23 -18.55 -3.18
N LEU A 198 -13.46 -19.18 -4.07
CA LEU A 198 -13.63 -19.05 -5.52
C LEU A 198 -14.80 -19.87 -6.06
N SER A 199 -15.21 -20.94 -5.39
CA SER A 199 -16.35 -21.78 -5.75
C SER A 199 -17.70 -21.18 -5.34
N ARG A 200 -17.76 -19.89 -4.98
CA ARG A 200 -19.02 -19.17 -4.76
C ARG A 200 -19.67 -18.84 -6.10
N ASP A 201 -20.94 -19.23 -6.21
CA ASP A 201 -21.85 -18.62 -7.18
C ASP A 201 -22.07 -17.17 -6.71
N LEU A 202 -21.63 -16.22 -7.53
CA LEU A 202 -21.84 -14.79 -7.33
C LEU A 202 -23.16 -14.36 -7.97
#